data_AF-A0A3B0XJT3-F1
#
_entry.id   AF-A0A3B0XJT3-F1
#
_cell.length_a   1.000
_cell.length_b   1.000
_cell.length_c   1.000
_cell.angle_alpha   90.00
_cell.angle_beta   90.00
_cell.angle_gamma   90.00
#
_symmetry.space_group_name_H-M   'P 1'
#
loop_
_entity.id
_entity.type
_entity.pdbx_description
1 polymer ?
#
loop_
_entity_poly.entity_id
_entity_poly.type
_entity_poly.pdbx_seq_one_letter_code
_entity_poly.pdbx_strand_id
1 'polypeptide(L)' 'MSASEFFHMGGYAFFVWTSYGTALVLLGWIFVSPIFTKKNIIKELKIKYRQQERQQQENP' A
#
# COMPACT_ATOMS: atom_id res chain seq x y z
N MET A 1 -16.08 -15.74 31.78
CA MET A 1 -15.59 -14.43 31.32
C MET A 1 -15.77 -14.40 29.82
N SER A 2 -16.78 -13.66 29.35
CA SER A 2 -17.20 -13.72 27.95
C SER A 2 -16.36 -12.75 27.10
N ALA A 3 -16.19 -13.03 25.81
CA ALA A 3 -15.56 -12.09 24.87
C ALA A 3 -16.28 -10.72 24.88
N SER A 4 -17.58 -10.70 25.17
CA SER A 4 -18.36 -9.47 25.31
C SER A 4 -17.86 -8.58 26.45
N GLU A 5 -17.39 -9.12 27.58
CA GLU A 5 -16.82 -8.33 28.67
C GLU A 5 -15.50 -7.68 28.27
N PHE A 6 -14.68 -8.33 27.44
CA PHE A 6 -13.41 -7.76 26.93
C PHE A 6 -13.63 -6.58 25.97
N PHE A 7 -14.69 -6.60 25.16
CA PHE A 7 -15.08 -5.45 24.33
C PHE A 7 -15.88 -4.40 25.10
N HIS A 8 -16.50 -4.77 26.23
CA HIS A 8 -17.31 -3.89 27.07
C HIS A 8 -16.70 -3.64 28.47
N MET A 9 -15.37 -3.63 28.60
CA MET A 9 -14.69 -3.12 29.80
C MET A 9 -14.81 -1.58 29.84
N GLY A 10 -15.99 -1.07 30.24
CA GLY A 10 -16.18 0.32 30.63
C GLY A 10 -15.76 1.38 29.60
N GLY A 11 -15.89 1.11 28.30
CA GLY A 11 -15.63 2.09 27.23
C GLY A 11 -14.17 2.19 26.73
N TYR A 12 -13.22 1.44 27.31
CA TYR A 12 -11.80 1.54 26.94
C TYR A 12 -11.39 0.70 25.72
N ALA A 13 -12.11 -0.39 25.43
CA ALA A 13 -11.77 -1.29 24.32
C ALA A 13 -11.73 -0.56 22.96
N PHE A 14 -12.59 0.44 22.76
CA PHE A 14 -12.59 1.24 21.54
C PHE A 14 -11.27 1.97 21.31
N PHE A 15 -10.66 2.55 22.35
CA PHE A 15 -9.38 3.26 22.25
C PHE A 15 -8.23 2.31 21.93
N VAL A 16 -8.23 1.14 22.55
CA VAL A 16 -7.22 0.10 22.35
C VAL A 16 -7.28 -0.41 20.89
N TRP A 17 -8.45 -0.87 20.45
CA TRP A 17 -8.63 -1.39 19.09
C TRP A 17 -8.44 -0.32 18.01
N THR A 18 -8.80 0.94 18.27
CA THR A 18 -8.52 2.04 17.31
C THR A 18 -7.03 2.31 17.21
N SER A 19 -6.28 2.27 18.32
CA SER A 19 -4.82 2.42 18.31
C SER A 19 -4.13 1.27 17.55
N TYR A 20 -4.51 0.02 17.85
CA TYR A 20 -4.02 -1.15 17.12
C TYR A 20 -4.42 -1.14 15.65
N GLY A 21 -5.66 -0.76 15.34
CA GLY A 21 -6.16 -0.63 13.97
C GLY A 21 -5.42 0.44 13.19
N THR A 22 -5.13 1.58 13.81
CA THR A 22 -4.34 2.66 13.20
C THR A 22 -2.91 2.20 12.92
N ALA A 23 -2.29 1.51 13.88
CA ALA A 23 -0.96 0.91 13.68
C ALA A 23 -0.98 -0.12 12.52
N LEU A 24 -2.00 -0.96 12.44
CA LEU A 24 -2.14 -1.96 11.38
C LEU A 24 -2.36 -1.30 10.01
N VAL A 25 -3.14 -0.22 9.94
CA VAL A 25 -3.33 0.59 8.73
C VAL A 25 -2.01 1.23 8.30
N LEU A 26 -1.23 1.80 9.23
CA LEU A 26 0.07 2.39 8.92
C LEU A 26 1.06 1.34 8.42
N LEU A 27 1.13 0.18 9.08
CA LEU A 27 1.98 -0.94 8.64
C LEU A 27 1.55 -1.46 7.26
N GLY A 28 0.24 -1.64 7.05
CA GLY A 28 -0.33 -2.01 5.76
C GLY A 28 0.02 -0.98 4.67
N TRP A 29 -0.10 0.31 4.97
CA TRP A 29 0.25 1.38 4.05
C TRP A 29 1.73 1.35 3.65
N ILE A 30 2.63 1.17 4.63
CA ILE A 30 4.07 1.06 4.38
C ILE A 30 4.39 -0.17 3.53
N PHE A 31 3.71 -1.29 3.76
CA PHE A 31 3.91 -2.52 2.99
C PHE A 31 3.36 -2.43 1.56
N VAL A 32 2.21 -1.76 1.40
CA VAL A 32 1.49 -1.66 0.13
C VAL A 32 2.06 -0.55 -0.77
N SER A 33 2.54 0.55 -0.20
CA SER A 33 3.19 1.67 -0.91
C SER A 33 4.28 1.23 -1.93
N PRO A 34 5.29 0.41 -1.57
CA PRO A 34 6.33 0.00 -2.52
C PRO A 34 5.79 -0.88 -3.66
N ILE A 35 4.70 -1.61 -3.43
CA ILE A 35 4.05 -2.44 -4.46
C ILE A 35 3.43 -1.55 -5.53
N PHE A 36 2.74 -0.47 -5.13
CA PHE A 36 2.17 0.49 -6.07
C PHE A 36 3.24 1.28 -6.83
N THR A 37 4.29 1.71 -6.14
CA THR A 37 5.41 2.45 -6.76
C THR A 37 6.14 1.63 -7.82
N LYS A 38 6.42 0.34 -7.56
CA LYS A 38 7.05 -0.55 -8.55
C LYS A 38 6.24 -0.67 -9.84
N LYS A 39 4.91 -0.78 -9.73
CA LYS A 39 4.03 -0.91 -10.90
C LYS A 39 4.06 0.35 -11.77
N ASN A 40 4.15 1.52 -11.16
CA ASN A 40 4.24 2.79 -11.89
C ASN A 40 5.58 2.93 -12.63
N ILE A 41 6.69 2.60 -11.97
CA ILE A 41 8.03 2.67 -12.57
C ILE A 41 8.14 1.74 -13.78
N ILE A 42 7.67 0.49 -13.67
CA ILE A 42 7.71 -0.47 -14.79
C ILE A 42 6.85 0.01 -15.97
N LYS A 43 5.69 0.62 -15.68
CA LYS A 43 4.80 1.17 -16.70
C LYS A 43 5.47 2.32 -17.46
N GLU A 44 6.10 3.25 -16.76
CA GLU A 44 6.85 4.34 -17.39
C GLU A 44 8.03 3.83 -18.22
N LEU A 45 8.76 2.85 -17.71
CA LEU A 45 9.90 2.27 -18.39
C LEU A 45 9.48 1.61 -19.70
N LYS A 46 8.36 0.86 -19.70
CA LYS A 46 7.81 0.22 -20.91
C LYS A 46 7.38 1.23 -21.98
N ILE A 47 6.89 2.40 -21.57
CA ILE A 47 6.53 3.49 -22.50
C ILE A 47 7.79 4.09 -23.12
N LYS A 48 8.83 4.36 -22.32
CA LYS A 48 10.11 4.91 -22.80
C LYS A 48 10.82 3.96 -23.77
N TYR A 49 10.90 2.67 -23.46
CA TYR A 49 11.51 1.67 -24.36
C TYR A 49 10.84 1.65 -25.74
N ARG A 50 9.49 1.65 -25.78
CA ARG A 50 8.74 1.64 -27.04
C ARG A 50 8.94 2.92 -27.89
N GLN A 51 9.29 4.03 -27.25
CA GLN A 51 9.61 5.28 -27.98
C GLN A 51 11.03 5.24 -28.53
N GLN A 52 12.00 4.73 -27.75
CA GLN A 52 13.39 4.59 -28.20
C GLN A 52 13.53 3.60 -29.37
N GLU A 53 12.82 2.46 -29.34
CA GLU A 53 12.82 1.49 -30.43
C GLU A 53 12.35 2.10 -31.76
N ARG A 54 11.37 3.02 -31.72
CA ARG A 54 10.91 3.72 -32.94
C ARG A 54 11.94 4.71 -33.45
N GLN A 55 12.60 5.45 -32.57
CA GLN A 55 13.63 6.41 -32.95
C GLN A 55 14.90 5.73 -33.48
N GLN A 56 15.27 4.55 -32.96
CA GLN A 56 16.38 3.75 -33.50
C GLN A 56 16.07 3.11 -34.85
N GLN A 57 14.80 2.76 -35.13
CA GLN A 57 14.41 2.22 -36.43
C GLN A 57 14.22 3.32 -37.50
N GLU A 58 13.94 4.56 -37.10
CA GLU A 58 13.74 5.69 -38.02
C GLU A 58 15.04 6.41 -38.44
N ASN A 59 16.18 6.09 -37.81
CA ASN A 59 17.48 6.66 -38.19
C ASN A 59 18.40 5.60 -38.87
N PRO A 60 18.31 5.41 -40.20
CA PRO A 60 19.23 4.58 -40.98
C PRO A 60 20.63 5.19 -41.17
#